data_AF-A0A7V4EGK0-F1
#
_entry.id   AF-A0A7V4EGK0-F1
#
_cell.length_a   1.000
_cell.length_b   1.000
_cell.length_c   1.000
_cell.angle_alpha   90.00
_cell.angle_beta   90.00
_cell.angle_gamma   90.00
#
_symmetry.space_group_name_H-M   'P 1'
#
loop_
_entity.id
_entity.type
_entity.pdbx_description
1 polymer ?
#
loop_
_entity_poly.entity_id
_entity_poly.type
_entity_poly.pdbx_seq_one_letter_code
_entity_poly.pdbx_strand_id
1 'polypeptide(L)'
;MALFLTGAVERFGLTEEEVALATASHDGTPEHVAVAARFRVNVFKDRGNVAAAFRLLPRRIPSISELGLPFILEKLLLKPRGLILVTGPTGSGKSTTLAAMIDYLNNTDSRYVITIEDPIEYMHTHKKCIINQRE
;
A
#
# COMPACT_ATOMS: atom_id res chain seq x y z
N MET A 1 -25.45 12.84 9.80
CA MET A 1 -24.47 11.75 10.00
C MET A 1 -24.32 10.84 8.77
N ALA A 2 -25.36 10.62 7.96
CA ALA A 2 -25.30 9.75 6.78
C ALA A 2 -24.57 10.32 5.54
N LEU A 3 -24.45 11.65 5.38
CA LEU A 3 -23.76 12.25 4.21
C LEU A 3 -22.22 12.20 4.27
N PHE A 4 -21.63 11.82 5.40
CA PHE A 4 -20.16 11.72 5.54
C PHE A 4 -19.60 10.36 5.12
N LEU A 5 -20.45 9.33 4.99
CA LEU A 5 -20.02 7.94 4.80
C LEU A 5 -19.77 7.60 3.32
N THR A 6 -20.55 8.15 2.39
CA THR A 6 -20.40 7.86 0.95
C THR A 6 -19.08 8.41 0.39
N GLY A 7 -18.61 9.55 0.91
CA GLY A 7 -17.35 10.14 0.49
C GLY A 7 -16.10 9.45 1.05
N ALA A 8 -16.23 8.61 2.08
CA ALA A 8 -15.07 7.96 2.70
C ALA A 8 -14.57 6.77 1.86
N VAL A 9 -15.48 6.04 1.20
CA VAL A 9 -15.17 4.91 0.32
C VAL A 9 -14.26 5.35 -0.84
N GLU A 10 -14.66 6.40 -1.57
CA GLU A 10 -13.88 6.92 -2.71
C GLU A 10 -12.60 7.66 -2.29
N ARG A 11 -12.65 8.39 -1.16
CA ARG A 11 -11.54 9.27 -0.75
C ARG A 11 -10.42 8.56 0.01
N PHE A 12 -10.73 7.43 0.65
CA PHE A 12 -9.78 6.66 1.46
C PHE A 12 -9.55 5.23 0.94
N GLY A 13 -10.21 4.81 -0.14
CA GLY A 13 -10.02 3.48 -0.75
C GLY A 13 -10.39 2.33 0.17
N LEU A 14 -11.36 2.57 1.07
CA LEU A 14 -11.90 1.56 1.97
C LEU A 14 -12.94 0.72 1.24
N THR A 15 -13.09 -0.56 1.59
CA THR A 15 -14.21 -1.36 1.08
C THR A 15 -15.51 -1.00 1.81
N GLU A 16 -16.66 -1.25 1.17
CA GLU A 16 -17.97 -1.05 1.83
C GLU A 16 -18.10 -1.88 3.11
N GLU A 17 -17.50 -3.08 3.14
CA GLU A 17 -17.45 -3.98 4.29
C GLU A 17 -16.62 -3.39 5.45
N GLU A 18 -15.51 -2.71 5.15
CA GLU A 18 -14.69 -2.00 6.15
C GLU A 18 -15.42 -0.79 6.75
N VAL A 19 -16.17 -0.04 5.93
CA VAL A 19 -17.00 1.08 6.41
C VAL A 19 -18.16 0.57 7.28
N ALA A 20 -18.76 -0.57 6.92
CA ALA A 20 -19.78 -1.23 7.72
C ALA A 20 -19.23 -1.73 9.07
N LEU A 21 -18.04 -2.34 9.09
CA LEU A 21 -17.39 -2.81 10.32
C LEU A 21 -17.06 -1.66 11.28
N ALA A 22 -16.67 -0.50 10.75
CA ALA A 22 -16.39 0.70 11.54
C ALA A 22 -17.66 1.38 12.12
N THR A 23 -18.86 1.00 11.67
CA THR A 23 -20.15 1.59 12.07
C THR A 23 -21.08 0.63 12.82
N ALA A 24 -20.77 -0.68 12.85
CA ALA A 24 -21.55 -1.69 13.54
C ALA A 24 -21.27 -1.70 15.05
N SER A 25 -21.97 -0.86 15.82
CA SER A 25 -22.10 -0.97 17.28
C SER A 25 -23.53 -1.38 17.64
N HIS A 26 -23.69 -2.48 18.38
CA HIS A 26 -25.01 -2.93 18.88
C HIS A 26 -25.13 -2.90 20.41
N ASP A 27 -24.12 -2.46 21.16
CA ASP A 27 -24.17 -2.54 22.63
C ASP A 27 -23.64 -1.30 23.39
N GLY A 28 -23.39 -0.19 22.71
CA GLY A 28 -23.05 1.08 23.38
C GLY A 28 -21.69 1.13 24.05
N THR A 29 -20.82 0.14 23.84
CA THR A 29 -19.38 0.28 24.12
C THR A 29 -18.67 0.67 22.82
N PRO A 30 -17.87 1.76 22.78
CA PRO A 30 -17.05 2.07 21.62
C PRO A 30 -15.86 1.11 21.59
N GLU A 31 -16.09 -0.13 21.15
CA GLU A 31 -14.98 -0.91 20.61
C GLU A 31 -14.52 -0.18 19.34
N HIS A 32 -13.33 0.44 19.42
CA HIS A 32 -12.68 1.04 18.28
C HIS A 32 -12.33 -0.06 17.27
N VAL A 33 -13.28 -0.42 16.40
CA VAL A 33 -12.98 -1.16 15.17
C VAL A 33 -12.27 -0.19 14.23
N ALA A 34 -11.01 0.10 14.56
CA ALA A 34 -10.14 0.94 13.78
C ALA A 34 -9.77 0.16 12.53
N VAL A 35 -10.47 0.44 11.43
CA VAL A 35 -9.94 0.14 10.10
C VAL A 35 -8.71 1.04 9.92
N ALA A 36 -7.55 0.53 10.36
CA ALA A 36 -6.33 1.31 10.50
C ALA A 36 -5.71 1.65 9.13
N ALA A 37 -6.04 2.82 8.58
CA ALA A 37 -5.35 3.37 7.43
C ALA A 37 -3.90 3.72 7.80
N ARG A 38 -2.96 3.47 6.88
CA ARG A 38 -1.54 3.83 7.06
C ARG A 38 -1.30 5.22 6.47
N PHE A 39 -0.51 6.04 7.14
CA PHE A 39 -0.16 7.37 6.66
C PHE A 39 1.35 7.58 6.72
N ARG A 40 1.89 8.20 5.68
CA ARG A 40 3.18 8.89 5.79
C ARG A 40 2.92 10.25 6.40
N VAL A 41 3.44 10.45 7.61
CA VAL A 41 3.31 11.71 8.34
C VAL A 41 4.63 12.45 8.27
N ASN A 42 4.59 13.70 7.82
CA ASN A 42 5.73 14.61 7.93
C ASN A 42 5.36 15.72 8.92
N VAL A 43 6.10 15.80 10.04
CA VAL A 43 5.90 16.83 11.07
C VAL A 43 6.99 17.88 10.92
N PHE A 44 6.59 19.16 10.89
CA PHE A 44 7.50 20.28 10.66
C PHE A 44 7.05 21.52 11.46
N LYS A 45 7.89 22.56 11.49
CA LYS A 45 7.53 23.87 12.05
C LYS A 45 7.17 24.81 10.92
N ASP A 46 6.01 25.45 11.01
CA ASP A 46 5.59 26.51 10.09
C ASP A 46 5.17 27.76 10.88
N ARG A 47 5.79 28.89 10.57
CA ARG A 47 5.57 30.19 11.24
C ARG A 47 5.59 30.12 12.78
N GLY A 48 6.48 29.31 13.33
CA GLY A 48 6.62 29.12 14.79
C GLY A 48 5.63 28.12 15.40
N ASN A 49 4.67 27.61 14.62
CA ASN A 49 3.72 26.59 15.06
C ASN A 49 4.16 25.20 14.59
N VAL A 50 3.78 24.16 15.35
CA VAL A 50 3.92 22.77 14.90
C VAL A 50 2.85 22.49 13.85
N ALA A 51 3.26 21.95 12.71
CA ALA A 51 2.40 21.54 11.61
C ALA A 51 2.71 20.11 11.19
N ALA A 52 1.76 19.46 10.53
CA ALA A 52 1.94 18.11 10.00
C ALA A 52 1.21 17.93 8.67
N ALA A 53 1.83 17.17 7.75
CA ALA A 53 1.22 16.74 6.50
C ALA A 53 1.00 15.22 6.55
N PHE A 54 -0.24 14.79 6.30
CA PHE A 54 -0.64 13.38 6.26
C PHE A 54 -0.87 12.97 4.81
N ARG A 55 -0.14 11.95 4.35
CA ARG A 55 -0.38 11.31 3.06
C ARG A 55 -0.84 9.88 3.28
N LEU A 56 -2.02 9.55 2.77
CA LEU A 56 -2.55 8.19 2.82
C LEU A 56 -1.63 7.23 2.07
N LEU A 57 -1.29 6.10 2.68
CA LEU A 57 -0.58 4.99 2.05
C LEU A 57 -1.59 3.96 1.55
N PRO A 58 -1.46 3.50 0.30
CA PRO A 58 -2.36 2.51 -0.29
C PRO A 58 -2.23 1.17 0.44
N ARG A 59 -3.38 0.50 0.64
CA ARG A 59 -3.45 -0.82 1.29
C ARG A 59 -3.36 -1.98 0.30
N ARG A 60 -4.05 -1.84 -0.84
CA ARG A 60 -4.12 -2.87 -1.86
C ARG A 60 -2.98 -2.68 -2.86
N ILE A 61 -2.24 -3.77 -3.11
CA ILE A 61 -1.28 -3.85 -4.20
C ILE A 61 -2.06 -4.23 -5.47
N PRO A 62 -2.08 -3.40 -6.53
CA PRO A 62 -2.67 -3.78 -7.80
C PRO A 62 -1.82 -4.84 -8.50
N SER A 63 -2.45 -5.70 -9.28
CA SER A 63 -1.75 -6.69 -10.10
C SER A 63 -1.04 -6.05 -11.30
N ILE A 64 -0.08 -6.76 -11.90
CA ILE A 64 0.61 -6.33 -13.13
C ILE A 64 -0.41 -6.02 -14.25
N SER A 65 -1.44 -6.85 -14.40
CA SER A 65 -2.50 -6.66 -15.40
C SER A 65 -3.37 -5.44 -15.12
N GLU A 66 -3.74 -5.18 -13.86
CA GLU A 66 -4.53 -4.00 -13.48
C GLU A 66 -3.78 -2.69 -13.72
N LEU A 67 -2.46 -2.71 -13.64
CA LEU A 67 -1.61 -1.57 -13.99
C LEU A 67 -1.39 -1.40 -15.50
N GLY A 68 -1.92 -2.30 -16.33
CA GLY A 68 -1.68 -2.30 -17.78
C GLY A 68 -0.21 -2.50 -18.14
N LEU A 69 0.56 -3.15 -17.25
CA LEU A 69 1.99 -3.36 -17.47
C LEU A 69 2.24 -4.48 -18.49
N PRO A 70 3.29 -4.37 -19.32
CA PRO A 70 3.60 -5.39 -20.31
C PRO A 70 3.89 -6.76 -19.69
N PHE A 71 3.26 -7.83 -20.21
CA PHE A 71 3.47 -9.22 -19.76
C PHE A 71 4.92 -9.70 -19.84
N ILE A 72 5.77 -9.05 -20.63
CA ILE A 72 7.21 -9.37 -20.67
C ILE A 72 7.89 -9.19 -19.30
N LEU A 73 7.35 -8.32 -18.44
CA LEU A 73 7.87 -8.12 -17.08
C LEU A 73 7.81 -9.39 -16.24
N GLU A 74 6.79 -10.23 -16.39
CA GLU A 74 6.68 -11.51 -15.68
C GLU A 74 7.89 -12.41 -15.97
N LYS A 75 8.28 -12.51 -17.25
CA LYS A 75 9.46 -13.28 -17.66
C LYS A 75 10.76 -12.67 -17.15
N LEU A 76 10.84 -11.34 -17.05
CA LEU A 76 12.01 -10.64 -16.52
C LEU A 76 12.17 -10.86 -15.02
N LEU A 77 11.07 -10.86 -14.27
CA LEU A 77 11.06 -11.09 -12.82
C LEU A 77 11.52 -12.50 -12.44
N LEU A 78 11.24 -13.49 -13.28
CA LEU A 78 11.66 -14.86 -13.04
C LEU A 78 13.14 -15.12 -13.36
N LYS A 79 13.87 -14.15 -13.91
CA LYS A 79 15.32 -14.31 -14.13
C LYS A 79 16.04 -14.52 -12.78
N PRO A 80 17.05 -15.41 -12.73
CA PRO A 80 17.73 -15.75 -11.46
C PRO A 80 18.60 -14.59 -10.93
N ARG A 81 19.00 -13.66 -11.80
CA ARG A 81 19.81 -12.48 -11.46
C ARG A 81 19.66 -11.40 -12.52
N GLY A 82 19.86 -10.15 -12.12
CA GLY A 82 19.81 -8.97 -12.99
C GLY A 82 19.54 -7.70 -12.18
N LEU A 83 19.53 -6.57 -12.88
CA LEU A 83 19.14 -5.28 -12.34
C LEU A 83 17.95 -4.75 -13.15
N ILE A 84 16.88 -4.36 -12.46
CA ILE A 84 15.71 -3.72 -13.05
C ILE A 84 15.62 -2.32 -12.46
N LEU A 85 15.53 -1.31 -13.33
CA LEU A 85 15.38 0.09 -12.93
C LEU A 85 13.98 0.57 -13.31
N VAL A 86 13.18 0.92 -12.31
CA VAL A 86 11.87 1.57 -12.50
C VAL A 86 12.06 3.06 -12.28
N THR A 87 11.89 3.86 -13.34
CA THR A 87 12.20 5.29 -13.33
C THR A 87 10.98 6.14 -13.70
N GLY A 88 11.02 7.43 -13.41
CA GLY A 88 9.92 8.38 -13.64
C GLY A 88 9.81 9.45 -12.54
N PRO A 89 9.07 10.55 -12.79
CA PRO A 89 8.91 11.65 -11.83
C PRO A 89 8.12 11.23 -10.58
N THR A 90 8.09 12.09 -9.56
CA THR A 90 7.28 11.87 -8.35
C THR A 90 5.80 11.70 -8.71
N GLY A 91 5.14 10.71 -8.12
CA GLY A 91 3.72 10.41 -8.39
C GLY A 91 3.45 9.58 -9.65
N SER A 92 4.48 9.16 -10.41
CA SER A 92 4.30 8.38 -11.64
C SER A 92 4.01 6.88 -11.44
N GLY A 93 3.74 6.43 -10.20
CA GLY A 93 3.42 5.03 -9.91
C GLY A 93 4.60 4.07 -9.75
N LYS A 94 5.85 4.55 -9.63
CA LYS A 94 7.04 3.68 -9.49
C LYS A 94 6.93 2.66 -8.35
N SER A 95 6.62 3.13 -7.14
CA SER A 95 6.48 2.28 -5.96
C SER A 95 5.35 1.26 -6.16
N THR A 96 4.24 1.68 -6.77
CA THR A 96 3.11 0.81 -7.12
C THR A 96 3.51 -0.26 -8.13
N THR A 97 4.28 0.09 -9.16
CA THR A 97 4.83 -0.88 -10.13
C THR A 97 5.76 -1.88 -9.46
N LEU A 98 6.70 -1.43 -8.61
CA LEU A 98 7.59 -2.32 -7.88
C LEU A 98 6.82 -3.23 -6.91
N ALA A 99 5.81 -2.72 -6.21
CA ALA A 99 4.96 -3.52 -5.35
C ALA A 99 4.21 -4.61 -6.14
N ALA A 100 3.63 -4.27 -7.30
CA ALA A 100 2.98 -5.25 -8.17
C ALA A 100 3.95 -6.34 -8.66
N MET A 101 5.19 -5.95 -8.97
CA MET A 101 6.25 -6.88 -9.38
C MET A 101 6.67 -7.82 -8.25
N ILE A 102 6.84 -7.31 -7.03
CA ILE A 102 7.17 -8.11 -5.84
C ILE A 102 6.01 -9.04 -5.49
N ASP A 103 4.76 -8.56 -5.54
CA ASP A 103 3.60 -9.41 -5.27
C ASP A 103 3.46 -10.52 -6.32
N TYR A 104 3.66 -10.23 -7.61
CA TYR A 104 3.69 -11.26 -8.64
C TYR A 104 4.73 -12.34 -8.30
N LEU A 105 5.97 -11.94 -8.01
CA LEU A 105 7.04 -12.87 -7.62
C LEU A 105 6.64 -13.71 -6.41
N ASN A 106 6.05 -13.10 -5.38
CA ASN A 106 5.58 -13.75 -4.16
C ASN A 106 4.45 -14.77 -4.41
N ASN A 107 3.64 -14.57 -5.45
CA ASN A 107 2.59 -15.52 -5.85
C ASN A 107 3.14 -16.64 -6.75
N THR A 108 4.21 -16.40 -7.51
CA THR A 108 4.66 -17.33 -8.55
C THR A 108 5.89 -18.15 -8.19
N ASP A 109 6.80 -17.63 -7.37
CA ASP A 109 8.12 -18.23 -7.12
C ASP A 109 8.51 -18.22 -5.64
N SER A 110 9.43 -19.10 -5.26
CA SER A 110 9.90 -19.26 -3.88
C SER A 110 11.26 -18.60 -3.69
N ARG A 111 11.28 -17.35 -3.23
CA ARG A 111 12.52 -16.57 -3.02
C ARG A 111 12.55 -15.90 -1.65
N TYR A 112 13.75 -15.45 -1.27
CA TYR A 112 13.95 -14.56 -0.13
C TYR A 112 14.10 -13.13 -0.65
N VAL A 113 13.12 -12.28 -0.34
CA VAL A 113 13.04 -10.88 -0.78
C VAL A 113 13.36 -9.97 0.40
N ILE A 114 14.26 -9.01 0.20
CA ILE A 114 14.53 -7.94 1.16
C ILE A 114 14.21 -6.62 0.48
N THR A 115 13.40 -5.78 1.12
CA THR A 115 13.21 -4.39 0.72
C THR A 115 13.83 -3.45 1.75
N ILE A 116 14.30 -2.30 1.28
CA ILE A 116 14.84 -1.22 2.11
C ILE A 116 14.14 0.06 1.62
N GLU A 117 13.32 0.66 2.47
CA GLU A 117 12.38 1.73 2.12
C GLU A 117 12.36 2.82 3.21
N ASP A 118 11.99 4.06 2.88
CA ASP A 118 11.83 5.15 3.86
C ASP A 118 10.63 6.07 3.49
N PRO A 119 9.42 5.82 4.02
CA PRO A 119 8.99 4.66 4.81
C PRO A 119 8.49 3.50 3.93
N ILE A 120 8.18 2.36 4.54
CA ILE A 120 7.55 1.23 3.84
C ILE A 120 6.17 1.64 3.27
N GLU A 121 6.01 1.64 1.94
CA GLU A 121 4.77 2.10 1.31
C GLU A 121 3.70 0.99 1.26
N TYR A 122 4.04 -0.18 0.73
CA TYR A 122 3.15 -1.34 0.61
C TYR A 122 3.59 -2.45 1.55
N MET A 123 2.63 -3.08 2.23
CA MET A 123 2.91 -4.23 3.09
C MET A 123 2.81 -5.52 2.29
N HIS A 124 3.87 -6.31 2.27
CA HIS A 124 3.91 -7.60 1.61
C HIS A 124 3.83 -8.74 2.65
N THR A 125 2.76 -9.53 2.61
CA THR A 125 2.64 -10.72 3.45
C THR A 125 3.42 -11.89 2.83
N HIS A 126 3.91 -12.79 3.67
CA HIS A 126 4.53 -14.03 3.20
C HIS A 126 3.52 -14.87 2.40
N LYS A 127 3.94 -15.35 1.22
CA LYS A 127 3.21 -16.36 0.43
C LYS A 127 4.20 -17.46 0.03
N LYS A 128 4.63 -17.54 -1.23
CA LYS A 128 5.72 -18.42 -1.64
C LYS A 128 7.09 -17.83 -1.30
N CYS A 129 7.20 -16.50 -1.29
CA CYS A 129 8.41 -15.82 -0.86
C CYS A 129 8.40 -15.55 0.66
N ILE A 130 9.58 -15.59 1.25
CA ILE A 130 9.86 -14.96 2.54
C ILE A 130 10.27 -13.52 2.24
N ILE A 131 9.62 -12.54 2.88
CA ILE A 131 9.77 -11.12 2.56
C ILE A 131 10.10 -10.37 3.84
N ASN A 132 11.27 -9.74 3.89
CA ASN A 132 11.69 -8.91 5.00
C ASN A 132 11.80 -7.45 4.54
N GLN A 133 10.89 -6.61 5.03
CA GLN A 133 10.89 -5.17 4.74
C GLN A 133 11.60 -4.42 5.86
N ARG A 134 12.56 -3.56 5.51
CA ARG A 134 13.32 -2.74 6.45
C ARG A 134 13.09 -1.27 6.16
N GLU A 135 12.92 -0.51 7.24
CA GLU A 135 12.88 0.95 7.28
C GLU A 135 14.15 1.48 7.93
#